data_AF-A0A238V5U2-F1
#
_entry.id   AF-A0A238V5U2-F1
#
_cell.length_a   1.000
_cell.length_b   1.000
_cell.length_c   1.000
_cell.angle_alpha   90.00
_cell.angle_beta   90.00
_cell.angle_gamma   90.00
#
_symmetry.space_group_name_H-M   'P 1'
#
loop_
_entity.id
_entity.type
_entity.pdbx_description
1 polymer ?
#
loop_
_entity_poly.entity_id
_entity_poly.type
_entity_poly.pdbx_seq_one_letter_code
_entity_poly.pdbx_strand_id
1 'polypeptide(L)'
;MADGIRGKQFEHFPEDVQKGIILHRFIDTYTDSHDVFRQSTKRLHDKYHHYAGVIVDILYDHFLAKNWEKYSDEKLDRFVNRFYRALHENYPILTERTQDLMPTMIRENWLWSYHSVDGIQHILTQMDRRSKNQSKMQFATQELKEFYSEFESEFGLFFEDIKQQANQKLLSL
;
A
#
# COMPACT_ATOMS: atom_id res chain seq x y z
N MET A 1 3.41 -0.47 -10.94
CA MET A 1 3.10 -1.46 -9.87
C MET A 1 4.06 -2.62 -10.04
N ALA A 2 4.77 -3.00 -8.98
CA ALA A 2 5.81 -4.04 -9.02
C ALA A 2 5.30 -5.41 -8.52
N ASP A 3 4.15 -5.41 -7.84
CA ASP A 3 3.43 -6.60 -7.41
C ASP A 3 3.24 -7.61 -8.54
N GLY A 4 3.64 -8.85 -8.27
CA GLY A 4 3.51 -9.97 -9.21
C GLY A 4 4.66 -10.13 -10.19
N ILE A 5 5.64 -9.24 -10.23
CA ILE A 5 6.89 -9.43 -11.01
C ILE A 5 7.85 -10.31 -10.20
N ARG A 6 8.10 -11.54 -10.65
CA ARG A 6 8.87 -12.54 -9.90
C ARG A 6 10.34 -12.60 -10.34
N GLY A 7 11.24 -12.80 -9.40
CA GLY A 7 12.66 -13.02 -9.67
C GLY A 7 13.27 -11.93 -10.55
N LYS A 8 13.94 -12.34 -11.63
CA LYS A 8 14.62 -11.49 -12.62
C LYS A 8 13.74 -10.98 -13.77
N GLN A 9 12.43 -11.22 -13.75
CA GLN A 9 11.53 -10.77 -14.82
C GLN A 9 11.56 -9.25 -15.04
N PHE A 10 11.93 -8.48 -14.01
CA PHE A 10 12.05 -7.03 -14.08
C PHE A 10 13.17 -6.53 -15.02
N GLU A 11 14.16 -7.37 -15.38
CA GLU A 11 15.29 -6.98 -16.23
C GLU A 11 14.87 -6.55 -17.65
N HIS A 12 13.64 -6.87 -18.08
CA HIS A 12 13.08 -6.48 -19.39
C HIS A 12 12.40 -5.10 -19.39
N PHE A 13 12.25 -4.48 -18.22
CA PHE A 13 11.61 -3.17 -18.10
C PHE A 13 12.62 -2.03 -18.34
N PRO A 14 12.16 -0.80 -18.67
CA PRO A 14 13.02 0.38 -18.68
C PRO A 14 13.77 0.55 -17.35
N GLU A 15 14.99 1.08 -17.40
CA GLU A 15 15.88 1.18 -16.23
C GLU A 15 15.21 1.82 -15.00
N ASP A 16 14.50 2.93 -15.19
CA ASP A 16 13.79 3.61 -14.09
C ASP A 16 12.69 2.74 -13.45
N VAL A 17 12.03 1.90 -14.25
CA VAL A 17 11.04 0.94 -13.76
C VAL A 17 11.72 -0.20 -13.01
N GLN A 18 12.90 -0.64 -13.46
CA GLN A 18 13.70 -1.61 -12.71
C GLN A 18 14.08 -1.08 -11.33
N LYS A 19 14.57 0.17 -11.26
CA LYS A 19 14.89 0.85 -9.98
C LYS A 19 13.66 0.92 -9.07
N GLY A 20 12.50 1.28 -9.62
CA GLY A 20 11.23 1.28 -8.88
C GLY A 20 10.84 -0.10 -8.34
N ILE A 21 11.03 -1.17 -9.12
CA ILE A 21 10.74 -2.55 -8.68
C ILE A 21 11.70 -2.99 -7.57
N ILE A 22 12.98 -2.66 -7.68
CA ILE A 22 13.98 -2.97 -6.65
C ILE A 22 13.67 -2.21 -5.36
N LEU A 23 13.32 -0.92 -5.46
CA LEU A 23 12.96 -0.10 -4.32
C LEU A 23 11.69 -0.62 -3.63
N HIS A 24 10.66 -0.98 -4.38
CA HIS A 24 9.44 -1.57 -3.82
C HIS A 24 9.73 -2.86 -3.04
N ARG A 25 10.49 -3.80 -3.61
CA ARG A 25 10.86 -5.04 -2.90
C ARG A 25 11.66 -4.78 -1.63
N PHE A 26 12.50 -3.74 -1.63
CA PHE A 26 13.22 -3.32 -0.44
C PHE A 26 12.26 -2.79 0.63
N ILE A 27 11.30 -1.93 0.24
CA ILE A 27 10.28 -1.41 1.14
C ILE A 27 9.49 -2.58 1.75
N ASP A 28 8.97 -3.51 0.95
CA ASP A 28 8.21 -4.66 1.44
C ASP A 28 9.02 -5.48 2.46
N THR A 29 10.27 -5.82 2.12
CA THR A 29 11.15 -6.60 3.00
C THR A 29 11.43 -5.87 4.31
N TYR A 30 11.66 -4.56 4.23
CA TYR A 30 11.89 -3.73 5.41
C TYR A 30 10.64 -3.66 6.29
N THR A 31 9.48 -3.41 5.70
CA THR A 31 8.17 -3.38 6.38
C THR A 31 7.90 -4.70 7.11
N ASP A 32 7.98 -5.83 6.42
CA ASP A 32 7.69 -7.17 6.97
C ASP A 32 8.64 -7.58 8.12
N SER A 33 9.85 -7.01 8.13
CA SER A 33 10.84 -7.27 9.16
C SER A 33 10.82 -6.27 10.32
N HIS A 34 10.14 -5.13 10.17
CA HIS A 34 10.12 -4.06 11.16
C HIS A 34 9.31 -4.43 12.40
N ASP A 35 9.90 -4.23 13.59
CA ASP A 35 9.27 -4.63 14.86
C ASP A 35 7.94 -3.91 15.12
N VAL A 36 7.86 -2.62 14.79
CA VAL A 36 6.61 -1.83 14.94
C VAL A 36 5.50 -2.35 14.02
N PHE A 37 5.83 -2.70 12.78
CA PHE A 37 4.86 -3.28 11.84
C PHE A 37 4.39 -4.66 12.35
N ARG A 38 5.32 -5.49 12.84
CA ARG A 38 5.01 -6.79 13.45
C ARG A 38 4.13 -6.67 14.69
N GLN A 39 4.30 -5.61 15.48
CA GLN A 39 3.40 -5.31 16.60
C GLN A 39 1.97 -5.03 16.10
N SER A 40 1.82 -4.21 15.06
CA SER A 40 0.51 -3.95 14.45
C SER A 40 -0.13 -5.23 13.90
N THR A 41 0.63 -6.09 13.21
CA THR A 41 0.08 -7.33 12.64
C THR A 41 -0.29 -8.35 13.71
N LYS A 42 0.51 -8.46 14.79
CA LYS A 42 0.20 -9.34 15.93
C LYS A 42 -1.15 -9.04 16.55
N ARG A 43 -1.54 -7.75 16.63
CA ARG A 43 -2.84 -7.32 17.14
C ARG A 43 -4.01 -7.90 16.33
N LEU A 44 -3.81 -8.12 15.04
CA LEU A 44 -4.83 -8.58 14.11
C LEU A 44 -4.76 -10.10 13.84
N HIS A 45 -3.65 -10.75 14.22
CA HIS A 45 -3.34 -12.12 13.83
C HIS A 45 -4.38 -13.15 14.30
N ASP A 46 -4.96 -12.97 15.48
CA ASP A 46 -5.94 -13.93 16.02
C ASP A 46 -7.22 -14.01 15.17
N LYS A 47 -7.62 -12.90 14.54
CA LYS A 47 -8.86 -12.81 13.73
C LYS A 47 -8.61 -13.01 12.24
N TYR A 48 -7.44 -12.59 11.75
CA TYR A 48 -7.13 -12.49 10.31
C TYR A 48 -5.97 -13.37 9.84
N HIS A 49 -5.21 -14.00 10.75
CA HIS A 49 -4.09 -14.89 10.44
C HIS A 49 -3.09 -14.25 9.46
N HIS A 50 -2.77 -14.92 8.36
CA HIS A 50 -1.83 -14.43 7.34
C HIS A 50 -2.33 -13.19 6.58
N TYR A 51 -3.61 -12.82 6.70
CA TYR A 51 -4.12 -11.56 6.14
C TYR A 51 -3.83 -10.34 7.01
N ALA A 52 -3.35 -10.52 8.25
CA ALA A 52 -3.04 -9.43 9.16
C ALA A 52 -2.03 -8.43 8.56
N GLY A 53 -0.98 -8.92 7.89
CA GLY A 53 -0.01 -8.05 7.17
C GLY A 53 -0.69 -7.16 6.15
N VAL A 54 -1.45 -7.77 5.23
CA VAL A 54 -2.17 -7.06 4.17
C VAL A 54 -3.16 -6.03 4.74
N ILE A 55 -3.81 -6.33 5.87
CA ILE A 55 -4.69 -5.37 6.53
C ILE A 55 -3.87 -4.19 7.05
N VAL A 56 -2.79 -4.44 7.79
CA VAL A 56 -1.96 -3.37 8.37
C VAL A 56 -1.38 -2.47 7.29
N ASP A 57 -0.96 -3.01 6.14
CA ASP A 57 -0.50 -2.20 5.00
C ASP A 57 -1.58 -1.19 4.57
N ILE A 58 -2.83 -1.64 4.43
CA ILE A 58 -3.97 -0.79 4.07
C ILE A 58 -4.27 0.24 5.17
N LEU A 59 -4.10 -0.14 6.44
CA LEU A 59 -4.26 0.80 7.55
C LEU A 59 -3.13 1.84 7.55
N TYR A 60 -1.91 1.48 7.19
CA TYR A 60 -0.81 2.43 7.08
C TYR A 60 -0.99 3.37 5.88
N ASP A 61 -1.50 2.87 4.76
CA ASP A 61 -1.93 3.71 3.63
C ASP A 61 -3.01 4.71 4.05
N HIS A 62 -3.92 4.34 4.98
CA HIS A 62 -4.88 5.28 5.55
C HIS A 62 -4.19 6.45 6.25
N PHE A 63 -3.26 6.16 7.16
CA PHE A 63 -2.57 7.19 7.91
C PHE A 63 -1.66 8.04 7.04
N LEU A 64 -1.06 7.47 5.99
CA LEU A 64 -0.33 8.23 4.98
C LEU A 64 -1.25 9.19 4.22
N ALA A 65 -2.39 8.71 3.72
CA ALA A 65 -3.31 9.51 2.93
C ALA A 65 -4.02 10.59 3.77
N LYS A 66 -4.46 10.26 4.98
CA LYS A 66 -5.06 11.22 5.93
C LYS A 66 -4.08 12.33 6.31
N ASN A 67 -2.82 11.97 6.59
CA ASN A 67 -1.79 12.91 7.04
C ASN A 67 -0.89 13.40 5.90
N TRP A 68 -1.37 13.36 4.65
CA TRP A 68 -0.57 13.58 3.45
C TRP A 68 0.21 14.91 3.44
N GLU A 69 -0.40 15.99 3.94
CA GLU A 69 0.22 17.33 4.01
C GLU A 69 1.49 17.37 4.89
N LYS A 70 1.68 16.40 5.80
CA LYS A 70 2.91 16.26 6.58
C LYS A 70 4.08 15.73 5.74
N TYR A 71 3.78 14.98 4.68
CA TYR A 71 4.75 14.18 3.95
C TYR A 71 5.02 14.67 2.52
N SER A 72 4.14 15.52 1.98
CA SER A 72 4.24 16.05 0.62
C SER A 72 3.68 17.46 0.50
N ASP A 73 4.34 18.29 -0.30
CA ASP A 73 3.85 19.63 -0.67
C ASP A 73 2.80 19.59 -1.79
N GLU A 74 2.66 18.47 -2.49
CA GLU A 74 1.62 18.26 -3.52
C GLU A 74 0.31 17.85 -2.83
N LYS A 75 -0.83 18.42 -3.22
CA LYS A 75 -2.13 17.95 -2.71
C LYS A 75 -2.41 16.50 -3.12
N LEU A 76 -3.03 15.72 -2.22
CA LEU A 76 -3.31 14.29 -2.45
C LEU A 76 -4.13 14.06 -3.73
N ASP A 77 -5.14 14.88 -4.00
CA ASP A 77 -6.00 14.76 -5.19
C ASP A 77 -5.19 14.95 -6.49
N ARG A 78 -4.23 15.89 -6.48
CA ARG A 78 -3.33 16.12 -7.62
C ARG A 78 -2.38 14.95 -7.82
N PHE A 79 -1.79 14.44 -6.74
CA PHE A 79 -0.95 13.25 -6.78
C PHE A 79 -1.68 12.04 -7.36
N VAL A 80 -2.89 11.75 -6.86
CA VAL A 80 -3.71 10.61 -7.31
C VAL A 80 -4.06 10.73 -8.79
N ASN A 81 -4.50 11.91 -9.24
CA ASN A 81 -4.81 12.14 -10.66
C ASN A 81 -3.57 12.00 -11.55
N ARG A 82 -2.42 12.51 -11.11
CA ARG A 82 -1.15 12.37 -11.82
C ARG A 82 -0.71 10.91 -11.91
N PHE A 83 -0.89 10.13 -10.85
CA PHE A 83 -0.59 8.70 -10.82
C PHE A 83 -1.48 7.91 -11.80
N TYR A 84 -2.81 8.12 -11.79
CA TYR A 84 -3.70 7.42 -12.73
C TYR A 84 -3.46 7.81 -14.18
N ARG A 85 -3.13 9.08 -14.46
CA ARG A 85 -2.71 9.49 -15.80
C ARG A 85 -1.44 8.77 -16.24
N ALA A 86 -0.44 8.67 -15.36
CA ALA A 86 0.80 7.95 -15.66
C ALA A 86 0.54 6.46 -15.97
N LEU A 87 -0.39 5.79 -15.28
CA LEU A 87 -0.78 4.41 -15.61
C LEU A 87 -1.36 4.31 -17.03
N HIS A 88 -2.26 5.23 -17.42
CA HIS A 88 -2.82 5.25 -18.76
C HIS A 88 -1.76 5.50 -19.85
N GLU A 89 -0.89 6.49 -19.65
CA GLU A 89 0.17 6.85 -20.61
C GLU A 89 1.19 5.71 -20.79
N ASN A 90 1.39 4.88 -19.76
CA ASN A 90 2.36 3.79 -19.75
C ASN A 90 1.69 2.41 -19.84
N TYR A 91 0.44 2.32 -20.27
CA TYR A 91 -0.32 1.06 -20.34
C TYR A 91 0.44 -0.12 -21.00
N PRO A 92 1.17 0.06 -22.13
CA PRO A 92 1.85 -1.04 -22.81
C PRO A 92 2.97 -1.71 -22.00
N ILE A 93 3.55 -1.01 -21.02
CA ILE A 93 4.62 -1.56 -20.16
C ILE A 93 4.07 -2.14 -18.85
N LEU A 94 2.77 -2.04 -18.59
CA LEU A 94 2.15 -2.61 -17.40
C LEU A 94 2.06 -4.14 -17.52
N THR A 95 2.15 -4.86 -16.39
CA THR A 95 1.85 -6.29 -16.36
C THR A 95 0.37 -6.54 -16.63
N GLU A 96 0.01 -7.70 -17.19
CA GLU A 96 -1.40 -8.08 -17.44
C GLU A 96 -2.27 -7.92 -16.18
N ARG A 97 -1.76 -8.39 -15.03
CA ARG A 97 -2.43 -8.24 -13.74
C ARG A 97 -2.71 -6.77 -13.38
N THR A 98 -1.76 -5.87 -13.70
CA THR A 98 -1.94 -4.43 -13.47
C THR A 98 -2.94 -3.85 -14.45
N GLN A 99 -2.91 -4.26 -15.72
CA GLN A 99 -3.86 -3.85 -16.74
C GLN A 99 -5.30 -4.24 -16.37
N ASP A 100 -5.53 -5.44 -15.84
CA ASP A 100 -6.83 -5.91 -15.38
C ASP A 100 -7.34 -5.15 -14.14
N LEU A 101 -6.42 -4.79 -13.22
CA LEU A 101 -6.75 -4.11 -11.98
C LEU A 101 -7.04 -2.62 -12.19
N MET A 102 -6.30 -1.98 -13.10
CA MET A 102 -6.29 -0.53 -13.30
C MET A 102 -7.70 0.07 -13.52
N PRO A 103 -8.59 -0.48 -14.38
CA PRO A 103 -9.93 0.08 -14.57
C PRO A 103 -10.74 0.17 -13.29
N THR A 104 -10.61 -0.80 -12.39
CA THR A 104 -11.32 -0.80 -11.10
C THR A 104 -10.68 0.17 -10.12
N MET A 105 -9.34 0.20 -10.02
CA MET A 105 -8.63 1.16 -9.18
C MET A 105 -9.01 2.61 -9.50
N ILE A 106 -9.08 2.94 -10.79
CA ILE A 106 -9.38 4.29 -11.26
C ILE A 106 -10.86 4.63 -11.04
N ARG A 107 -11.79 3.75 -11.45
CA ARG A 107 -13.23 3.99 -11.31
C ARG A 107 -13.64 4.18 -9.85
N GLU A 108 -13.07 3.39 -8.95
CA GLU A 108 -13.37 3.42 -7.52
C GLU A 108 -12.45 4.38 -6.73
N ASN A 109 -11.53 5.06 -7.41
CA ASN A 109 -10.57 6.00 -6.87
C ASN A 109 -9.83 5.53 -5.59
N TRP A 110 -9.26 4.32 -5.64
CA TRP A 110 -8.68 3.64 -4.46
C TRP A 110 -7.67 4.50 -3.69
N LEU A 111 -6.73 5.13 -4.39
CA LEU A 111 -5.68 5.92 -3.73
C LEU A 111 -6.24 7.11 -2.94
N TRP A 112 -7.29 7.75 -3.45
CA TRP A 112 -7.98 8.81 -2.72
C TRP A 112 -8.76 8.25 -1.54
N SER A 113 -9.49 7.15 -1.74
CA SER A 113 -10.34 6.53 -0.71
C SER A 113 -9.59 6.18 0.57
N TYR A 114 -8.27 5.92 0.51
CA TYR A 114 -7.45 5.69 1.71
C TYR A 114 -7.54 6.84 2.72
N HIS A 115 -7.84 8.09 2.34
CA HIS A 115 -7.90 9.20 3.29
C HIS A 115 -9.00 9.07 4.38
N SER A 116 -9.96 8.15 4.22
CA SER A 116 -11.13 8.03 5.11
C SER A 116 -11.37 6.59 5.55
N VAL A 117 -11.85 6.40 6.78
CA VAL A 117 -12.19 5.06 7.32
C VAL A 117 -13.28 4.37 6.48
N ASP A 118 -14.25 5.12 5.95
CA ASP A 118 -15.29 4.56 5.08
C ASP A 118 -14.71 4.10 3.73
N GLY A 119 -13.73 4.82 3.19
CA GLY A 119 -12.99 4.38 2.01
C GLY A 119 -12.18 3.11 2.28
N ILE A 120 -11.55 3.00 3.44
CA ILE A 120 -10.88 1.76 3.88
C ILE A 120 -11.86 0.59 3.98
N GLN A 121 -13.05 0.81 4.55
CA GLN A 121 -14.11 -0.20 4.61
C GLN A 121 -14.48 -0.70 3.21
N HIS A 122 -14.65 0.20 2.24
CA HIS A 122 -14.96 -0.15 0.86
C HIS A 122 -13.86 -0.99 0.22
N ILE A 123 -12.60 -0.56 0.33
CA ILE A 123 -11.44 -1.27 -0.23
C ILE A 123 -11.31 -2.67 0.36
N LEU A 124 -11.36 -2.80 1.68
CA LEU A 124 -11.26 -4.08 2.37
C LEU A 124 -12.42 -5.03 2.00
N THR A 125 -13.62 -4.51 1.82
CA THR A 125 -14.78 -5.29 1.36
C THR A 125 -14.54 -5.84 -0.05
N GLN A 126 -14.00 -5.02 -0.96
CA GLN A 126 -13.68 -5.43 -2.32
C GLN A 126 -12.53 -6.45 -2.36
N MET A 127 -11.56 -6.32 -1.46
CA MET A 127 -10.47 -7.30 -1.28
C MET A 127 -10.98 -8.64 -0.75
N ASP A 128 -11.82 -8.62 0.27
CA ASP A 128 -12.35 -9.83 0.88
C ASP A 128 -13.18 -10.64 -0.13
N ARG A 129 -13.96 -9.97 -0.99
CA ARG A 129 -14.69 -10.62 -2.10
C ARG A 129 -13.78 -11.41 -3.04
N ARG A 130 -12.59 -10.89 -3.36
CA ARG A 130 -11.58 -11.59 -4.18
C ARG A 130 -11.04 -12.85 -3.49
N SER A 131 -11.03 -12.85 -2.15
CA SER A 131 -10.69 -14.02 -1.33
C SER A 131 -11.87 -14.97 -1.07
N LYS A 132 -13.02 -14.77 -1.76
CA LYS A 132 -14.28 -15.48 -1.49
C LYS A 132 -14.75 -15.35 -0.03
N ASN A 133 -14.50 -14.18 0.57
CA ASN A 133 -14.81 -13.84 1.96
C ASN A 133 -14.09 -14.69 3.01
N GLN A 134 -13.02 -15.39 2.65
CA GLN A 134 -12.25 -16.21 3.59
C GLN A 134 -11.32 -15.35 4.45
N SER A 135 -10.91 -14.19 3.96
CA SER A 135 -9.99 -13.31 4.68
C SER A 135 -10.62 -12.55 5.83
N LYS A 136 -11.96 -12.38 5.81
CA LYS A 136 -12.74 -11.58 6.77
C LYS A 136 -12.34 -10.10 6.82
N MET A 137 -11.46 -9.64 5.92
CA MET A 137 -10.89 -8.28 5.92
C MET A 137 -11.95 -7.19 5.90
N GLN A 138 -13.16 -7.48 5.37
CA GLN A 138 -14.30 -6.55 5.42
C GLN A 138 -14.69 -6.12 6.84
N PHE A 139 -14.25 -6.82 7.90
CA PHE A 139 -14.52 -6.44 9.28
C PHE A 139 -13.40 -5.61 9.92
N ALA A 140 -12.24 -5.48 9.28
CA ALA A 140 -11.04 -4.93 9.92
C ALA A 140 -11.10 -3.43 10.25
N THR A 141 -12.10 -2.70 9.74
CA THR A 141 -12.32 -1.32 10.18
C THR A 141 -12.86 -1.23 11.61
N GLN A 142 -13.38 -2.32 12.17
CA GLN A 142 -13.75 -2.38 13.59
C GLN A 142 -12.49 -2.21 14.44
N GLU A 143 -11.46 -3.02 14.17
CA GLU A 143 -10.16 -2.93 14.83
C GLU A 143 -9.43 -1.62 14.53
N LEU A 144 -9.53 -1.10 13.30
CA LEU A 144 -9.00 0.23 13.00
C LEU A 144 -9.63 1.30 13.92
N LYS A 145 -10.94 1.26 14.15
CA LYS A 145 -11.62 2.23 15.03
C LYS A 145 -11.29 2.00 16.49
N GLU A 146 -11.20 0.74 16.92
CA GLU A 146 -10.89 0.36 18.30
C GLU A 146 -9.48 0.77 18.71
N PHE A 147 -8.49 0.52 17.85
CA PHE A 147 -7.06 0.76 18.12
C PHE A 147 -6.48 1.88 17.26
N TYR A 148 -7.30 2.87 16.93
CA TYR A 148 -6.96 3.91 15.96
C TYR A 148 -5.69 4.67 16.34
N SER A 149 -5.58 5.06 17.61
CA SER A 149 -4.44 5.82 18.13
C SER A 149 -3.15 4.98 18.14
N GLU A 150 -3.25 3.70 18.46
CA GLU A 150 -2.13 2.76 18.45
C GLU A 150 -1.60 2.58 17.04
N PHE A 151 -2.47 2.32 16.06
CA PHE A 151 -2.03 2.21 14.67
C PHE A 151 -1.45 3.52 14.13
N GLU A 152 -2.01 4.68 14.49
CA GLU A 152 -1.48 5.98 14.05
C GLU A 152 -0.08 6.25 14.61
N SER A 153 0.12 5.95 15.90
CA SER A 153 1.41 6.08 16.57
C SER A 153 2.45 5.13 15.97
N GLU A 154 2.07 3.87 15.76
CA GLU A 154 2.92 2.84 15.16
C GLU A 154 3.31 3.20 13.72
N PHE A 155 2.35 3.64 12.90
CA PHE A 155 2.61 4.17 11.57
C PHE A 155 3.59 5.35 11.63
N GLY A 156 3.39 6.30 12.54
CA GLY A 156 4.26 7.47 12.68
C GLY A 156 5.72 7.08 12.96
N LEU A 157 5.95 6.12 13.86
CA LEU A 157 7.28 5.60 14.15
C LEU A 157 7.89 4.88 12.95
N PHE A 158 7.14 3.93 12.37
CA PHE A 158 7.60 3.14 11.23
C PHE A 158 7.89 4.00 9.99
N PHE A 159 7.02 4.98 9.70
CA PHE A 159 7.07 5.73 8.45
C PHE A 159 8.29 6.65 8.36
N GLU A 160 8.71 7.25 9.47
CA GLU A 160 9.95 8.05 9.50
C GLU A 160 11.18 7.18 9.21
N ASP A 161 11.23 5.96 9.76
CA ASP A 161 12.33 5.02 9.54
C ASP A 161 12.39 4.55 8.07
N ILE A 162 11.28 4.04 7.53
CA ILE A 162 11.24 3.57 6.13
C ILE A 162 11.52 4.70 5.15
N LYS A 163 11.08 5.94 5.41
CA LYS A 163 11.36 7.08 4.54
C LYS A 163 12.87 7.34 4.44
N GLN A 164 13.59 7.28 5.56
CA GLN A 164 15.05 7.44 5.56
C GLN A 164 15.74 6.30 4.81
N GLN A 165 15.34 5.06 5.10
CA GLN A 165 15.93 3.86 4.50
C GLN A 165 15.64 3.78 2.99
N ALA A 166 14.44 4.12 2.56
CA ALA A 166 14.05 4.17 1.15
C ALA A 166 14.85 5.22 0.37
N ASN A 167 15.08 6.40 0.97
CA ASN A 167 15.93 7.42 0.35
C ASN A 167 17.39 6.96 0.20
N GLN A 168 17.96 6.34 1.23
CA GLN A 168 19.30 5.75 1.15
C GLN A 168 19.37 4.65 0.08
N LYS A 169 18.35 3.79 0.03
CA LYS A 169 18.26 2.75 -0.99
C LYS A 169 18.22 3.34 -2.39
N LEU A 170 17.39 4.36 -2.62
CA LEU A 170 17.27 5.01 -3.92
C LEU A 170 18.59 5.64 -4.38
N LEU A 171 19.36 6.26 -3.49
CA LEU A 171 20.68 6.82 -3.82
C LEU A 171 21.72 5.75 -4.19
N SER A 172 21.48 4.48 -3.84
CA SER A 172 22.37 3.36 -4.14
C SER A 172 22.04 2.62 -5.44
N LEU A 173 20.95 2.99 -6.14
CA LEU A 173 20.45 2.37 -7.37
C LEU A 173 20.80 3.17 -8.62
#